data_AF-A0A844WX67-F1
#
_entry.id   AF-A0A844WX67-F1
#
_cell.length_a   1.000
_cell.length_b   1.000
_cell.length_c   1.000
_cell.angle_alpha   90.00
_cell.angle_beta   90.00
_cell.angle_gamma   90.00
#
_symmetry.space_group_name_H-M   'P 1'
#
loop_
_entity.id
_entity.type
_entity.pdbx_description
1 polymer ?
#
loop_
_entity_poly.entity_id
_entity_poly.type
_entity_poly.pdbx_seq_one_letter_code
_entity_poly.pdbx_strand_id
1 'polypeptide(L)'
;MFKKAKKLFQVKNNKMSINLILLSLALWGRNALAKMPTIDDPTQGKKSGFLANMQAYIYDGFVFGGLIIVGGVFIVAAKNIIVEYNNIGEGKGSWAKLGTLVVIGIVLVVACIWLATLAAETLQD
;
A
#
# COMPACT_ATOMS: atom_id res chain seq x y z
N MET A 1 11.15 -32.44 -31.97
CA MET A 1 9.96 -31.82 -31.33
C MET A 1 9.82 -30.30 -31.58
N PHE A 2 10.80 -29.60 -32.17
CA PHE A 2 10.77 -28.15 -32.42
C PHE A 2 10.05 -27.68 -33.72
N LYS A 3 9.53 -28.61 -34.54
CA LYS A 3 8.87 -28.26 -35.82
C LYS A 3 7.49 -27.60 -35.65
N LYS A 4 6.78 -27.84 -34.52
CA LYS A 4 5.49 -27.18 -34.22
C LYS A 4 5.65 -25.69 -33.86
N ALA A 5 6.73 -25.33 -33.15
CA ALA A 5 6.97 -23.94 -32.73
C ALA A 5 7.20 -22.99 -33.91
N LYS A 6 7.95 -23.42 -34.95
CA LYS A 6 8.15 -22.62 -36.17
C LYS A 6 6.86 -22.39 -36.97
N LYS A 7 5.87 -23.28 -36.87
CA LYS A 7 4.59 -23.12 -37.57
C LYS A 7 3.68 -22.08 -36.93
N LEU A 8 3.86 -21.82 -35.63
CA LEU A 8 3.10 -20.81 -34.89
C LEU A 8 3.58 -19.38 -35.15
N PHE A 9 4.79 -19.20 -35.69
CA PHE A 9 5.36 -17.87 -35.98
C PHE A 9 5.50 -17.56 -37.49
N GLN A 10 4.98 -18.42 -38.37
CA GLN A 10 4.96 -18.17 -39.81
C GLN A 10 3.82 -17.21 -40.16
N VAL A 11 4.06 -15.91 -39.95
CA VAL A 11 3.24 -14.84 -40.50
C VAL A 11 3.36 -14.90 -42.02
N LYS A 12 2.35 -15.50 -42.65
CA LYS A 12 2.17 -15.50 -44.11
C LYS A 12 2.15 -14.03 -44.57
N ASN A 13 2.99 -13.71 -45.56
CA ASN A 13 3.26 -12.37 -46.10
C ASN A 13 2.05 -11.77 -46.86
N ASN A 14 0.89 -11.74 -46.21
CA ASN A 14 -0.37 -11.23 -46.73
C ASN A 14 -0.64 -9.86 -46.11
N LYS A 15 -0.79 -8.85 -46.96
CA LYS A 15 -0.80 -7.42 -46.63
C LYS A 15 -1.95 -7.06 -45.66
N MET A 16 -3.03 -7.83 -45.73
CA MET A 16 -4.24 -7.69 -44.90
C MET A 16 -4.03 -8.17 -43.45
N SER A 17 -3.25 -9.23 -43.21
CA SER A 17 -2.91 -9.70 -41.86
C SER A 17 -1.84 -8.84 -41.18
N ILE A 18 -0.95 -8.21 -41.96
CA ILE A 18 0.02 -7.24 -41.44
C ILE A 18 -0.69 -5.97 -40.97
N ASN A 19 -1.68 -5.47 -41.72
CA ASN A 19 -2.52 -4.35 -41.27
C ASN A 19 -3.34 -4.70 -40.03
N LEU A 20 -3.80 -5.95 -39.89
CA LEU A 20 -4.51 -6.41 -38.69
C LEU A 20 -3.59 -6.52 -37.47
N ILE A 21 -2.34 -6.97 -37.66
CA ILE A 21 -1.30 -7.00 -36.62
C ILE A 21 -0.85 -5.58 -36.27
N LEU A 22 -0.73 -4.67 -37.24
CA LEU A 22 -0.44 -3.27 -37.00
C LEU A 22 -1.60 -2.56 -36.29
N LEU A 23 -2.84 -2.92 -36.59
CA LEU A 23 -4.03 -2.40 -35.91
C LEU A 23 -4.10 -2.94 -34.48
N SER A 24 -3.76 -4.20 -34.23
CA SER A 24 -3.66 -4.74 -32.87
C SER A 24 -2.47 -4.15 -32.11
N LEU A 25 -1.32 -3.90 -32.76
CA LEU A 25 -0.18 -3.17 -32.17
C LEU A 25 -0.53 -1.70 -31.89
N ALA A 26 -1.31 -1.07 -32.75
CA ALA A 26 -1.81 0.29 -32.55
C ALA A 26 -2.83 0.34 -31.41
N LEU A 27 -3.74 -0.64 -31.30
CA LEU A 27 -4.67 -0.81 -30.18
C LEU A 27 -3.96 -1.18 -28.87
N TRP A 28 -2.84 -1.88 -28.92
CA TRP A 28 -1.92 -2.06 -27.79
C TRP A 28 -1.14 -0.78 -27.45
N GLY A 29 -0.78 0.02 -28.46
CA GLY A 29 -0.11 1.31 -28.33
C GLY A 29 -1.03 2.51 -28.08
N ARG A 30 -2.35 2.29 -27.91
CA ARG A 30 -3.34 3.35 -27.64
C ARG A 30 -3.33 3.89 -26.20
N ASN A 31 -2.24 3.69 -25.47
CA ASN A 31 -1.94 4.47 -24.27
C ASN A 31 -0.90 5.57 -24.53
N ALA A 32 -0.81 6.08 -25.76
CA ALA A 32 -0.27 7.41 -26.02
C ALA A 32 -1.41 8.44 -25.96
N LEU A 33 -2.05 8.57 -24.79
CA LEU A 33 -2.77 9.79 -24.45
C LEU A 33 -1.71 10.86 -24.22
N ALA A 34 -1.74 11.92 -25.03
CA ALA A 34 -1.05 13.17 -24.75
C ALA A 34 -1.60 13.74 -23.43
N LYS A 35 -1.04 13.28 -22.33
CA LYS A 35 -1.28 13.79 -20.99
C LYS A 35 -0.10 14.72 -20.74
N MET A 36 -0.37 16.01 -20.60
CA MET A 36 0.50 16.93 -19.84
C MET A 36 1.10 16.16 -18.66
N PRO A 37 2.35 16.42 -18.21
CA PRO A 37 2.83 15.85 -16.96
C PRO A 37 1.84 16.22 -15.85
N THR A 38 0.84 15.37 -15.63
CA THR A 38 -0.12 15.47 -14.55
C THR A 38 0.59 14.74 -13.45
N ILE A 39 1.32 15.53 -12.67
CA ILE A 39 1.63 15.19 -11.29
C ILE A 39 0.32 14.67 -10.71
N ASP A 40 0.33 13.44 -10.22
CA ASP A 40 -0.84 12.78 -9.63
C ASP A 40 -1.54 13.78 -8.70
N ASP A 41 -2.86 13.91 -8.87
CA ASP A 41 -3.63 14.81 -8.02
C ASP A 41 -3.44 14.35 -6.58
N PRO A 42 -2.95 15.21 -5.68
CA PRO A 42 -2.76 14.85 -4.30
C PRO A 42 -4.13 14.52 -3.71
N THR A 43 -4.12 13.48 -2.90
CA THR A 43 -5.27 12.79 -2.30
C THR A 43 -6.18 13.65 -1.40
N GLN A 44 -5.92 14.96 -1.33
CA GLN A 44 -6.70 15.97 -0.59
C GLN A 44 -7.38 17.00 -1.53
N GLY A 45 -7.43 16.69 -2.83
CA GLY A 45 -7.98 17.57 -3.88
C GLY A 45 -7.06 18.75 -4.22
N LYS A 46 -7.14 19.24 -5.46
CA LYS A 46 -6.39 20.41 -5.95
C LYS A 46 -6.59 21.63 -5.07
N LYS A 47 -5.70 21.87 -4.12
CA LYS A 47 -5.55 23.17 -3.46
C LYS A 47 -4.55 23.98 -4.28
N SER A 48 -5.00 25.13 -4.78
CA SER A 48 -4.28 26.04 -5.67
C SER A 48 -2.87 26.40 -5.14
N GLY A 49 -1.84 25.62 -5.48
CA GLY A 49 -0.43 25.97 -5.26
C GLY A 49 0.49 24.77 -4.97
N PHE A 50 1.73 24.83 -5.47
CA PHE A 50 2.80 23.83 -5.21
C PHE A 50 3.00 23.53 -3.72
N LEU A 51 2.83 24.53 -2.86
CA LEU A 51 2.98 24.39 -1.41
C LEU A 51 1.90 23.48 -0.80
N ALA A 52 0.68 23.54 -1.31
CA ALA A 52 -0.42 22.72 -0.83
C ALA A 52 -0.27 21.25 -1.24
N ASN A 53 0.24 21.00 -2.45
CA ASN A 53 0.55 19.65 -2.90
C ASN A 53 1.67 19.02 -2.06
N MET A 54 2.72 19.79 -1.75
CA MET A 54 3.79 19.34 -0.86
C MET A 54 3.26 19.02 0.55
N GLN A 55 2.34 19.83 1.09
CA GLN A 55 1.73 19.57 2.38
C GLN A 55 0.88 18.28 2.39
N ALA A 56 0.18 17.99 1.29
CA ALA A 56 -0.60 16.75 1.15
C ALA A 56 0.29 15.50 1.15
N TYR A 57 1.41 15.52 0.42
CA TYR A 57 2.38 14.42 0.44
C TYR A 57 3.03 14.21 1.82
N ILE A 58 3.28 15.29 2.55
CA ILE A 58 3.81 15.19 3.92
C ILE A 58 2.78 14.54 4.86
N TYR A 59 1.50 14.89 4.72
CA TYR A 59 0.43 14.30 5.52
C TYR A 59 0.28 12.79 5.24
N ASP A 60 0.25 12.40 3.98
CA ASP A 60 0.18 10.99 3.58
C ASP A 60 1.42 10.21 4.07
N GLY A 61 2.61 10.82 3.95
CA GLY A 61 3.85 10.27 4.50
C GLY A 61 3.81 10.09 6.03
N PHE A 62 3.17 10.99 6.76
CA PHE A 62 3.00 10.86 8.22
C PHE A 62 2.05 9.72 8.58
N VAL A 63 0.93 9.55 7.85
CA VAL A 63 -0.01 8.44 8.07
C VAL A 63 0.67 7.10 7.80
N PHE A 64 1.37 6.97 6.66
CA PHE A 64 2.11 5.75 6.32
C PHE A 64 3.27 5.48 7.30
N GLY A 65 4.03 6.51 7.68
CA GLY A 65 5.08 6.40 8.68
C GLY A 65 4.54 5.98 10.05
N GLY A 66 3.40 6.55 10.46
CA GLY A 66 2.68 6.20 11.68
C GLY A 66 2.26 4.73 11.70
N LEU A 67 1.80 4.19 10.57
CA LEU A 67 1.42 2.78 10.44
C LEU A 67 2.60 1.83 10.72
N ILE A 68 3.79 2.13 10.18
CA ILE A 68 4.98 1.30 10.42
C ILE A 68 5.40 1.34 11.89
N ILE A 69 5.41 2.52 12.50
CA ILE A 69 5.77 2.69 13.91
C ILE A 69 4.79 1.93 14.81
N VAL A 70 3.49 2.06 14.58
CA VAL A 70 2.45 1.34 15.34
C VAL A 70 2.62 -0.18 15.20
N GLY A 71 2.91 -0.68 13.99
CA GLY A 71 3.22 -2.09 13.77
C GLY A 71 4.43 -2.58 14.59
N GLY A 72 5.51 -1.79 14.65
CA GLY A 72 6.69 -2.11 15.47
C GLY A 72 6.39 -2.13 16.97
N VAL A 73 5.63 -1.13 17.45
CA VAL A 73 5.22 -1.03 18.86
C VAL A 73 4.31 -2.20 19.27
N PHE A 74 3.47 -2.70 18.37
CA PHE A 74 2.63 -3.88 18.63
C PHE A 74 3.45 -5.13 18.97
N ILE A 75 4.55 -5.37 18.26
CA ILE A 75 5.46 -6.50 18.55
C ILE A 75 6.11 -6.32 19.93
N VAL A 76 6.52 -5.09 20.27
CA VAL A 76 7.09 -4.77 21.59
C VAL A 76 6.07 -4.99 22.71
N ALA A 77 4.82 -4.59 22.51
CA ALA A 77 3.74 -4.81 23.47
C ALA A 77 3.50 -6.31 23.71
N ALA A 78 3.43 -7.12 22.65
CA ALA A 78 3.30 -8.58 22.77
C ALA A 78 4.46 -9.22 23.55
N LYS A 79 5.70 -8.79 23.27
CA LYS A 79 6.88 -9.26 24.02
C LYS A 79 6.78 -8.91 25.51
N ASN A 80 6.35 -7.69 25.84
CA ASN A 80 6.22 -7.26 27.23
C ASN A 80 5.12 -8.03 27.98
N ILE A 81 4.00 -8.36 27.32
CA ILE A 81 2.92 -9.18 27.88
C ILE A 81 3.45 -10.60 28.22
N ILE A 82 4.21 -11.22 27.31
CA ILE A 82 4.77 -12.57 27.53
C ILE A 82 5.74 -12.57 28.72
N VAL A 83 6.63 -11.57 28.81
CA VAL A 83 7.58 -11.45 29.92
C VAL A 83 6.84 -11.27 31.26
N GLU A 84 5.84 -10.39 31.31
CA GLU A 84 5.11 -10.15 32.55
C GLU A 84 4.25 -11.35 32.96
N TYR A 85 3.71 -12.12 32.00
CA TYR A 85 3.01 -13.37 32.28
C TYR A 85 3.93 -14.40 32.95
N ASN A 86 5.15 -14.58 32.44
CA ASN A 86 6.12 -15.48 33.06
C ASN A 86 6.52 -15.00 34.46
N ASN A 87 6.71 -13.69 34.65
CA ASN A 87 7.01 -13.11 35.96
C ASN A 87 5.91 -13.36 36.99
N ILE A 88 4.63 -13.33 36.57
CA ILE A 88 3.49 -13.67 37.44
C ILE A 88 3.56 -15.13 37.88
N GLY A 89 3.92 -16.04 36.97
CA GLY A 89 4.15 -17.45 37.28
C GLY A 89 5.28 -17.68 38.28
N GLU A 90 6.30 -16.82 38.29
CA GLU A 90 7.42 -16.85 39.23
C GLU A 90 7.17 -16.09 40.56
N GLY A 91 5.96 -15.52 40.75
CA GLY A 91 5.60 -14.75 41.94
C GLY A 91 6.25 -13.37 42.05
N LYS A 92 6.93 -12.91 40.99
CA LYS A 92 7.60 -11.58 40.92
C LYS A 92 6.83 -10.57 40.08
N GLY A 93 5.88 -11.02 39.28
CA GLY A 93 5.09 -10.20 38.36
C GLY A 93 3.81 -9.64 38.99
N SER A 94 3.26 -8.61 38.36
CA SER A 94 2.03 -7.96 38.83
C SER A 94 0.87 -8.18 37.85
N TRP A 95 -0.22 -8.76 38.35
CA TRP A 95 -1.49 -8.86 37.62
C TRP A 95 -2.00 -7.50 37.12
N ALA A 96 -1.76 -6.43 37.89
CA ALA A 96 -2.12 -5.08 37.49
C ALA A 96 -1.26 -4.56 36.31
N LYS A 97 0.05 -4.87 36.29
CA LYS A 97 0.92 -4.50 35.15
C LYS A 97 0.51 -5.23 33.88
N LEU A 98 0.14 -6.50 33.99
CA LEU A 98 -0.30 -7.30 32.85
C LEU A 98 -1.61 -6.77 32.27
N GLY A 99 -2.56 -6.40 33.13
CA GLY A 99 -3.79 -5.70 32.72
C GLY A 99 -3.52 -4.38 31.99
N THR A 100 -2.62 -3.54 32.52
CA THR A 100 -2.24 -2.27 31.88
C THR A 100 -1.58 -2.48 30.52
N LEU A 101 -0.71 -3.48 30.38
CA LEU A 101 -0.08 -3.84 29.10
C LEU A 101 -1.12 -4.27 28.05
N VAL A 102 -2.14 -5.02 28.46
CA VAL A 102 -3.26 -5.42 27.59
C VAL A 102 -4.10 -4.21 27.16
N VAL A 103 -4.43 -3.30 28.09
CA VAL A 103 -5.17 -2.07 27.78
C VAL A 103 -4.41 -1.20 26.77
N ILE A 104 -3.10 -1.01 26.98
CA ILE A 104 -2.24 -0.28 26.03
C ILE A 104 -2.25 -0.96 24.66
N GLY A 105 -2.23 -2.31 24.63
CA GLY A 105 -2.35 -3.08 23.40
C GLY A 105 -3.66 -2.83 22.65
N ILE A 106 -4.80 -2.76 23.35
CA ILE A 106 -6.12 -2.48 22.74
C ILE A 106 -6.15 -1.07 22.15
N VAL A 107 -5.67 -0.07 22.91
CA VAL A 107 -5.60 1.33 22.44
C VAL A 107 -4.75 1.44 21.16
N LEU A 108 -3.64 0.70 21.08
CA LEU A 108 -2.80 0.61 19.88
C LEU A 108 -3.55 0.04 18.67
N VAL A 109 -4.35 -1.03 18.86
CA VAL A 109 -5.14 -1.62 17.77
C VAL A 109 -6.19 -0.63 17.26
N VAL A 110 -6.86 0.08 18.16
CA VAL A 110 -7.85 1.12 17.78
C VAL A 110 -7.19 2.23 16.97
N ALA A 111 -6.01 2.70 17.39
CA ALA A 111 -5.25 3.71 16.64
C ALA A 111 -4.83 3.20 15.25
N CYS A 112 -4.45 1.93 15.13
CA CYS A 112 -4.08 1.31 13.86
C CYS A 112 -5.27 1.25 12.88
N ILE A 113 -6.45 0.86 13.37
CA ILE A 113 -7.69 0.83 12.57
C ILE A 113 -8.08 2.24 12.13
N TRP A 114 -7.95 3.22 13.03
CA TRP A 114 -8.25 4.62 12.72
C TRP A 114 -7.34 5.17 11.61
N LEU A 115 -6.03 4.90 11.69
CA LEU A 115 -5.08 5.28 10.64
C LEU A 115 -5.37 4.55 9.32
N ALA A 116 -5.71 3.27 9.35
CA ALA A 116 -6.08 2.52 8.15
C ALA A 116 -7.34 3.07 7.48
N THR A 117 -8.30 3.56 8.27
CA THR A 117 -9.54 4.18 7.76
C THR A 117 -9.25 5.54 7.14
N LEU A 118 -8.41 6.35 7.79
CA LEU A 118 -7.90 7.60 7.21
C LEU A 118 -7.16 7.38 5.89
N ALA A 119 -6.29 6.37 5.83
CA ALA A 119 -5.58 6.04 4.59
C ALA A 119 -6.54 5.57 3.49
N ALA A 120 -7.54 4.75 3.84
CA ALA A 120 -8.53 4.26 2.88
C ALA A 120 -9.46 5.37 2.34
N GLU A 121 -9.88 6.30 3.19
CA GLU A 121 -10.67 7.48 2.77
C GLU A 121 -9.86 8.36 1.82
N THR A 122 -8.59 8.57 2.14
CA THR A 122 -7.68 9.33 1.29
C THR A 122 -7.65 8.65 -0.10
N LEU A 123 -7.33 7.35 -0.20
CA LEU A 123 -7.19 6.66 -1.50
C LEU A 123 -8.46 6.55 -2.40
N GLN A 124 -9.67 6.89 -1.92
CA GLN A 124 -10.93 6.76 -2.67
C GLN A 124 -11.41 8.06 -3.34
N ASP A 125 -10.82 9.21 -2.99
CA ASP A 125 -11.07 10.51 -3.61
C ASP A 125 -9.95 10.90 -4.60
#